data_AF-A0A0G1WBC6-F1
#
_entry.id   AF-A0A0G1WBC6-F1
#
_cell.length_a   1.000
_cell.length_b   1.000
_cell.length_c   1.000
_cell.angle_alpha   90.00
_cell.angle_beta   90.00
_cell.angle_gamma   90.00
#
_symmetry.space_group_name_H-M   'P 1'
#
loop_
_entity.id
_entity.type
_entity.pdbx_description
1 polymer ?
#
loop_
_entity_poly.entity_id
_entity_poly.type
_entity_poly.pdbx_seq_one_letter_code
_entity_poly.pdbx_strand_id
1 'polypeptide(L)'
;MTQTPAKKEKKSLALPEKKSGKRKGKSRYKKPLIGFNEKTALTFFQTLGDWWREKKGFYADLVPPQHRWLPQGLTDRPLELGWWFFFMSLPMRGGINSDDAFRFVYELYGSHPEIFNPYVVMRMEPEDISRAVKKSASNMYPEGTQGEKEKGTFSYQSDQHERFWIHNAKMLVEHWGGDIRNVFKDESDFEEAFARIDHKRVKHGFKGMRRKIFSLMTTWLVEFGLIPEFNLPLIIDFHALRLLLMHEILKVEFRPLGEGNPKREKRRRPESIRHYPAVAINESFVDQVILWTLKFLKRHPELSQYDVAHGMWFLSRVLCAAYFGNRSYEQKNGDLRRGLTERLVTDEELLRPGSWPVNYRDPCIFCPIEYSCKDRYPQGPYFDWGRMVKAGRHITDPMRAHYPKFQFITKDMPMSFPGRTRRDSLISNGKGIEPAENISLQLTLGFTEKT
;
A
#
# COMPACT_ATOMS: atom_id res chain seq x y z
N MET A 1 4.84 1.60 -90.21
CA MET A 1 6.16 1.72 -89.57
C MET A 1 5.95 1.67 -88.07
N THR A 2 6.37 0.58 -87.42
CA THR A 2 6.15 0.34 -85.99
C THR A 2 7.37 -0.37 -85.44
N GLN A 3 8.18 0.36 -84.66
CA GLN A 3 9.41 -0.16 -84.06
C GLN A 3 9.15 -0.74 -82.66
N THR A 4 9.79 -1.87 -82.38
CA THR A 4 9.85 -2.52 -81.06
C THR A 4 10.72 -1.69 -80.08
N PRO A 5 10.26 -1.42 -78.84
CA PRO A 5 11.13 -0.87 -77.79
C PRO A 5 11.85 -1.96 -76.99
N ALA A 6 13.09 -1.66 -76.58
CA ALA A 6 14.01 -2.60 -75.94
C ALA A 6 13.66 -3.00 -74.49
N LYS A 7 14.21 -4.15 -74.06
CA LYS A 7 14.29 -4.58 -72.65
C LYS A 7 15.04 -3.53 -71.81
N LYS A 8 14.51 -3.17 -70.64
CA LYS A 8 15.25 -2.43 -69.59
C LYS A 8 15.85 -3.41 -68.58
N GLU A 9 17.17 -3.37 -68.41
CA GLU A 9 17.87 -4.09 -67.36
C GLU A 9 17.58 -3.50 -65.97
N LYS A 10 17.56 -4.37 -64.95
CA LYS A 10 17.43 -3.96 -63.55
C LYS A 10 18.77 -3.42 -63.04
N LYS A 11 18.90 -2.09 -62.91
CA LYS A 11 19.94 -1.51 -62.04
C LYS A 11 19.58 -1.74 -60.57
N SER A 12 20.51 -2.32 -59.81
CA SER A 12 20.38 -2.51 -58.37
C SER A 12 20.43 -1.15 -57.64
N LEU A 13 19.35 -0.85 -56.90
CA LEU A 13 19.33 0.27 -55.96
C LEU A 13 20.07 -0.14 -54.70
N ALA A 14 21.36 0.17 -54.63
CA ALA A 14 22.13 0.12 -53.39
C ALA A 14 21.52 1.08 -52.37
N LEU A 15 21.28 0.59 -51.14
CA LEU A 15 20.79 1.41 -50.04
C LEU A 15 21.84 2.46 -49.65
N PRO A 16 21.47 3.73 -49.43
CA PRO A 16 22.43 4.75 -49.04
C PRO A 16 22.99 4.47 -47.64
N GLU A 17 24.32 4.55 -47.52
CA GLU A 17 25.02 4.36 -46.25
C GLU A 17 24.48 5.30 -45.16
N LYS A 18 23.91 4.72 -44.12
CA LYS A 18 23.55 5.48 -42.90
C LYS A 18 24.83 5.91 -42.19
N LYS A 19 25.29 7.14 -42.48
CA LYS A 19 26.32 7.82 -41.69
C LYS A 19 26.00 7.67 -40.21
N SER A 20 26.88 6.99 -39.49
CA SER A 20 26.71 6.58 -38.09
C SER A 20 26.91 7.77 -37.13
N GLY A 21 26.00 8.73 -37.21
CA GLY A 21 25.92 9.84 -36.26
C GLY A 21 25.69 9.30 -34.86
N LYS A 22 26.77 9.21 -34.07
CA LYS A 22 26.76 8.92 -32.63
C LYS A 22 25.93 9.97 -31.91
N ARG A 23 24.60 9.80 -31.91
CA ARG A 23 23.70 10.46 -30.97
C ARG A 23 24.12 10.01 -29.58
N LYS A 24 24.94 10.84 -28.91
CA LYS A 24 25.22 10.72 -27.48
C LYS A 24 23.85 10.74 -26.78
N GLY A 25 23.37 9.56 -26.42
CA GLY A 25 22.16 9.42 -25.62
C GLY A 25 22.41 10.14 -24.31
N LYS A 26 21.83 11.33 -24.15
CA LYS A 26 21.77 11.98 -22.85
C LYS A 26 20.99 11.02 -21.96
N SER A 27 21.68 10.32 -21.05
CA SER A 27 21.05 9.54 -20.01
C SER A 27 19.97 10.42 -19.38
N ARG A 28 18.71 10.01 -19.52
CA ARG A 28 17.57 10.80 -18.99
C ARG A 28 17.52 10.75 -17.46
N TYR A 29 18.33 9.88 -16.86
CA TYR A 29 18.60 9.81 -15.44
C TYR A 29 19.83 10.67 -15.12
N LYS A 30 19.58 11.82 -14.47
CA LYS A 30 20.59 12.45 -13.60
C LYS A 30 21.02 11.42 -12.54
N LYS A 31 22.18 11.65 -11.89
CA LYS A 31 22.66 10.86 -10.73
C LYS A 31 21.47 10.46 -9.82
N PRO A 32 21.44 9.21 -9.30
CA PRO A 32 20.28 8.70 -8.59
C PRO A 32 19.86 9.68 -7.48
N LEU A 33 18.57 10.02 -7.46
CA LEU A 33 17.95 10.96 -6.51
C LEU A 33 17.86 10.38 -5.08
N ILE A 34 18.31 9.13 -4.92
CA ILE A 34 18.14 8.27 -3.76
C ILE A 34 19.45 7.49 -3.60
N GLY A 35 20.07 7.59 -2.43
CA GLY A 35 21.11 6.68 -1.97
C GLY A 35 20.54 5.62 -1.03
N PHE A 36 21.25 4.51 -0.86
CA PHE A 36 20.83 3.39 -0.04
C PHE A 36 21.92 3.00 0.96
N ASN A 37 21.57 2.82 2.22
CA ASN A 37 22.48 2.37 3.27
C ASN A 37 22.37 0.85 3.44
N GLU A 38 23.13 0.10 2.64
CA GLU A 38 23.00 -1.36 2.53
C GLU A 38 23.32 -2.10 3.84
N LYS A 39 24.28 -1.59 4.65
CA LYS A 39 24.59 -2.17 5.97
C LYS A 39 23.40 -2.06 6.93
N THR A 40 22.77 -0.89 7.00
CA THR A 40 21.58 -0.70 7.83
C THR A 40 20.37 -1.46 7.29
N ALA A 41 20.22 -1.53 5.96
CA ALA A 41 19.19 -2.34 5.31
C ALA A 41 19.30 -3.83 5.68
N LEU A 42 20.49 -4.41 5.62
CA LEU A 42 20.73 -5.81 5.97
C LEU A 42 20.30 -6.11 7.42
N THR A 43 20.83 -5.36 8.39
CA THR A 43 20.49 -5.55 9.81
C THR A 43 19.00 -5.36 10.08
N PHE A 44 18.38 -4.35 9.46
CA PHE A 44 16.96 -4.06 9.57
C PHE A 44 16.11 -5.20 9.00
N PHE A 45 16.35 -5.62 7.75
CA PHE A 45 15.56 -6.65 7.09
C PHE A 45 15.75 -8.01 7.75
N GLN A 46 16.97 -8.37 8.14
CA GLN A 46 17.24 -9.58 8.91
C GLN A 46 16.44 -9.61 10.22
N THR A 47 16.49 -8.51 11.00
CA THR A 47 15.72 -8.41 12.27
C THR A 47 14.22 -8.60 12.04
N LEU A 48 13.65 -7.99 10.99
CA LEU A 48 12.22 -8.12 10.69
C LEU A 48 11.83 -9.50 10.18
N GLY A 49 12.66 -10.10 9.33
CA GLY A 49 12.43 -11.45 8.82
C GLY A 49 12.50 -12.49 9.94
N ASP A 50 13.54 -12.44 10.77
CA ASP A 50 13.74 -13.36 11.88
C ASP A 50 12.59 -13.26 12.90
N TRP A 51 12.18 -12.05 13.28
CA TRP A 51 11.07 -11.87 14.22
C TRP A 51 9.71 -12.29 13.66
N TRP A 52 9.47 -12.12 12.35
CA TRP A 52 8.26 -12.61 11.70
C TRP A 52 8.24 -14.14 11.65
N ARG A 53 9.31 -14.75 11.13
CA ARG A 53 9.47 -16.20 10.93
C ARG A 53 9.37 -16.96 12.25
N GLU A 54 9.99 -16.43 13.30
CA GLU A 54 10.01 -17.03 14.64
C GLU A 54 8.81 -16.58 15.50
N LYS A 55 7.85 -15.85 14.91
CA LYS A 55 6.63 -15.36 15.58
C LYS A 55 6.91 -14.68 16.92
N LYS A 56 7.95 -13.85 16.94
CA LYS A 56 8.42 -13.15 18.15
C LYS A 56 7.60 -11.91 18.46
N GLY A 57 7.27 -11.75 19.74
CA GLY A 57 6.69 -10.54 20.29
C GLY A 57 5.41 -10.13 19.58
N PHE A 58 5.38 -8.91 19.04
CA PHE A 58 4.23 -8.37 18.30
C PHE A 58 3.73 -9.28 17.17
N TYR A 59 4.60 -10.11 16.57
CA TYR A 59 4.24 -10.96 15.44
C TYR A 59 3.60 -12.31 15.80
N ALA A 60 3.52 -12.67 17.09
CA ALA A 60 3.11 -13.99 17.56
C ALA A 60 1.83 -14.51 16.91
N ASP A 61 0.75 -13.74 17.04
CA ASP A 61 -0.61 -14.12 16.61
C ASP A 61 -1.02 -13.46 15.28
N LEU A 62 -0.07 -12.92 14.51
CA LEU A 62 -0.36 -12.18 13.28
C LEU A 62 -0.48 -13.11 12.08
N VAL A 63 -1.69 -13.15 11.51
CA VAL A 63 -2.05 -13.85 10.27
C VAL A 63 -2.17 -12.82 9.14
N PRO A 64 -1.43 -12.95 8.02
CA PRO A 64 -1.52 -12.01 6.90
C PRO A 64 -2.93 -11.96 6.29
N PRO A 65 -3.37 -10.81 5.76
CA PRO A 65 -4.74 -10.65 5.26
C PRO A 65 -5.13 -11.63 4.15
N GLN A 66 -4.17 -12.05 3.30
CA GLN A 66 -4.42 -13.01 2.22
C GLN A 66 -4.68 -14.44 2.69
N HIS A 67 -4.29 -14.78 3.93
CA HIS A 67 -4.67 -16.04 4.59
C HIS A 67 -5.96 -15.86 5.40
N ARG A 68 -6.12 -14.71 6.06
CA ARG A 68 -7.28 -14.42 6.91
C ARG A 68 -8.59 -14.29 6.14
N TRP A 69 -8.55 -13.72 4.93
CA TRP A 69 -9.72 -13.43 4.10
C TRP A 69 -9.68 -14.23 2.79
N LEU A 70 -9.39 -15.52 2.89
CA LEU A 70 -9.36 -16.45 1.75
C LEU A 70 -10.69 -17.21 1.64
N PRO A 71 -11.41 -17.16 0.50
CA PRO A 71 -12.60 -17.97 0.29
C PRO A 71 -12.32 -19.48 0.37
N GLN A 72 -13.18 -20.21 1.09
CA GLN A 72 -13.01 -21.64 1.35
C GLN A 72 -13.00 -22.47 0.05
N GLY A 73 -12.11 -23.47 -0.01
CA GLY A 73 -11.99 -24.37 -1.16
C GLY A 73 -11.45 -23.74 -2.43
N LEU A 74 -10.93 -22.51 -2.41
CA LEU A 74 -10.15 -21.96 -3.54
C LEU A 74 -8.74 -22.57 -3.62
N THR A 75 -8.17 -23.02 -2.51
CA THR A 75 -6.86 -23.71 -2.45
C THR A 75 -6.79 -24.91 -3.39
N ASP A 76 -7.89 -25.65 -3.50
CA ASP A 76 -8.00 -26.86 -4.34
C ASP A 76 -8.35 -26.53 -5.81
N ARG A 77 -8.55 -25.24 -6.13
CA ARG A 77 -9.01 -24.73 -7.43
C ARG A 77 -8.04 -23.65 -7.94
N PRO A 78 -6.82 -24.02 -8.36
CA PRO A 78 -5.71 -23.07 -8.54
C PRO A 78 -5.93 -22.04 -9.66
N LEU A 79 -6.79 -22.34 -10.65
CA LEU A 79 -7.19 -21.36 -11.66
C LEU A 79 -8.05 -20.24 -11.06
N GLU A 80 -9.06 -20.61 -10.27
CA GLU A 80 -9.93 -19.65 -9.57
C GLU A 80 -9.17 -18.88 -8.48
N LEU A 81 -8.22 -19.52 -7.79
CA LEU A 81 -7.35 -18.84 -6.84
C LEU A 81 -6.44 -17.80 -7.54
N GLY A 82 -5.97 -18.10 -8.76
CA GLY A 82 -5.29 -17.14 -9.62
C GLY A 82 -6.17 -15.94 -9.97
N TRP A 83 -7.44 -16.17 -10.32
CA TRP A 83 -8.41 -15.10 -10.57
C TRP A 83 -8.67 -14.25 -9.32
N TRP A 84 -8.85 -14.91 -8.17
CA TRP A 84 -9.03 -14.28 -6.88
C TRP A 84 -7.89 -13.29 -6.57
N PHE A 85 -6.63 -13.74 -6.60
CA PHE A 85 -5.48 -12.85 -6.36
C PHE A 85 -5.32 -11.75 -7.40
N PHE A 86 -5.62 -12.04 -8.68
CA PHE A 86 -5.61 -11.04 -9.74
C PHE A 86 -6.58 -9.89 -9.45
N PHE A 87 -7.86 -10.20 -9.21
CA PHE A 87 -8.88 -9.19 -8.93
C PHE A 87 -8.70 -8.52 -7.56
N MET A 88 -8.26 -9.25 -6.53
CA MET A 88 -7.87 -8.72 -5.21
C MET A 88 -6.71 -7.71 -5.29
N SER A 89 -5.82 -7.81 -6.27
CA SER A 89 -4.73 -6.84 -6.44
C SER A 89 -5.21 -5.47 -6.96
N LEU A 90 -6.21 -5.43 -7.84
CA LEU A 90 -6.70 -4.21 -8.51
C LEU A 90 -7.11 -3.05 -7.56
N PRO A 91 -7.79 -3.29 -6.41
CA PRO A 91 -8.09 -2.22 -5.45
C PRO A 91 -6.88 -1.66 -4.69
N MET A 92 -5.76 -2.37 -4.62
CA MET A 92 -4.59 -1.98 -3.81
C MET A 92 -3.81 -0.76 -4.33
N ARG A 93 -4.32 -0.10 -5.39
CA ARG A 93 -3.80 1.10 -6.05
C ARG A 93 -3.65 2.36 -5.17
N GLY A 94 -4.16 2.33 -3.94
CA GLY A 94 -3.91 3.35 -2.90
C GLY A 94 -5.13 4.19 -2.56
N GLY A 95 -5.09 4.85 -1.39
CA GLY A 95 -6.25 5.54 -0.78
C GLY A 95 -7.19 4.61 0.01
N ILE A 96 -6.95 3.30 -0.09
CA ILE A 96 -7.75 2.22 0.51
C ILE A 96 -6.89 1.52 1.58
N ASN A 97 -7.47 1.24 2.74
CA ASN A 97 -6.87 0.43 3.78
C ASN A 97 -6.82 -1.04 3.32
N SER A 98 -5.65 -1.69 3.36
CA SER A 98 -5.48 -3.05 2.83
C SER A 98 -6.35 -4.10 3.52
N ASP A 99 -6.56 -4.01 4.84
CA ASP A 99 -7.39 -4.97 5.58
C ASP A 99 -8.87 -4.86 5.17
N ASP A 100 -9.38 -3.63 5.06
CA ASP A 100 -10.72 -3.36 4.56
C ASP A 100 -10.87 -3.81 3.10
N ALA A 101 -9.84 -3.65 2.28
CA ALA A 101 -9.84 -4.10 0.90
C ALA A 101 -9.98 -5.61 0.81
N PHE A 102 -9.20 -6.36 1.60
CA PHE A 102 -9.27 -7.82 1.67
C PHE A 102 -10.63 -8.28 2.15
N ARG A 103 -11.10 -7.75 3.28
CA ARG A 103 -12.41 -8.06 3.83
C ARG A 103 -13.53 -7.74 2.83
N PHE A 104 -13.48 -6.59 2.17
CA PHE A 104 -14.49 -6.20 1.19
C PHE A 104 -14.52 -7.12 -0.02
N VAL A 105 -13.35 -7.44 -0.58
CA VAL A 105 -13.27 -8.33 -1.75
C VAL A 105 -13.70 -9.75 -1.39
N TYR A 106 -13.49 -10.19 -0.15
CA TYR A 106 -13.98 -11.48 0.37
C TYR A 106 -15.51 -11.53 0.42
N GLU A 107 -16.15 -10.51 1.00
CA GLU A 107 -17.62 -10.38 1.03
C GLU A 107 -18.21 -10.25 -0.38
N LEU A 108 -17.49 -9.55 -1.28
CA LEU A 108 -17.86 -9.41 -2.69
C LEU A 108 -17.79 -10.75 -3.44
N TYR A 109 -16.76 -11.57 -3.23
CA TYR A 109 -16.69 -12.91 -3.83
C TYR A 109 -17.73 -13.86 -3.24
N GLY A 110 -17.98 -13.81 -1.93
CA GLY A 110 -19.02 -14.63 -1.29
C GLY A 110 -20.43 -14.32 -1.77
N SER A 111 -20.70 -13.08 -2.21
CA SER A 111 -22.01 -12.64 -2.70
C SER A 111 -22.15 -12.56 -4.23
N HIS A 112 -21.04 -12.45 -4.95
CA HIS A 112 -20.94 -12.23 -6.39
C HIS A 112 -19.69 -12.92 -7.01
N PRO A 113 -19.54 -14.26 -6.89
CA PRO A 113 -18.35 -14.96 -7.40
C PRO A 113 -18.20 -14.86 -8.92
N GLU A 114 -19.29 -14.62 -9.66
CA GLU A 114 -19.30 -14.44 -11.11
C GLU A 114 -18.42 -13.28 -11.58
N ILE A 115 -18.27 -12.22 -10.78
CA ILE A 115 -17.47 -11.05 -11.14
C ILE A 115 -15.96 -11.25 -10.93
N PHE A 116 -15.55 -12.47 -10.56
CA PHE A 116 -14.17 -12.91 -10.50
C PHE A 116 -13.83 -13.90 -11.63
N ASN A 117 -14.82 -14.35 -12.41
CA ASN A 117 -14.55 -15.17 -13.59
C ASN A 117 -14.26 -14.25 -14.81
N PRO A 118 -13.03 -14.22 -15.34
CA PRO A 118 -12.66 -13.27 -16.38
C PRO A 118 -13.42 -13.47 -17.70
N TYR A 119 -13.89 -14.69 -18.00
CA TYR A 119 -14.70 -14.98 -19.20
C TYR A 119 -16.13 -14.42 -19.11
N VAL A 120 -16.65 -14.26 -17.88
CA VAL A 120 -17.92 -13.58 -17.60
C VAL A 120 -17.68 -12.07 -17.61
N VAL A 121 -16.76 -11.60 -16.78
CA VAL A 121 -16.45 -10.18 -16.55
C VAL A 121 -16.11 -9.41 -17.83
N MET A 122 -15.41 -10.03 -18.79
CA MET A 122 -15.05 -9.37 -20.05
C MET A 122 -16.28 -8.98 -20.92
N ARG A 123 -17.48 -9.46 -20.57
CA ARG A 123 -18.76 -9.24 -21.26
C ARG A 123 -19.78 -8.45 -20.42
N MET A 124 -19.41 -8.05 -19.20
CA MET A 124 -20.26 -7.28 -18.29
C MET A 124 -20.14 -5.78 -18.57
N GLU A 125 -21.18 -5.01 -18.25
CA GLU A 125 -21.13 -3.55 -18.28
C GLU A 125 -20.66 -3.00 -16.91
N PRO A 126 -20.07 -1.78 -16.86
CA PRO A 126 -19.61 -1.18 -15.60
C PRO A 126 -20.68 -1.13 -14.51
N GLU A 127 -21.93 -0.91 -14.90
CA GLU A 127 -23.11 -0.85 -14.04
C GLU A 127 -23.36 -2.18 -13.31
N ASP A 128 -23.00 -3.32 -13.87
CA ASP A 128 -23.14 -4.64 -13.23
C ASP A 128 -22.17 -4.79 -12.06
N ILE A 129 -20.89 -4.48 -12.31
CA ILE A 129 -19.85 -4.43 -11.28
C ILE A 129 -20.21 -3.39 -10.21
N SER A 130 -20.71 -2.23 -10.61
CA SER A 130 -21.16 -1.17 -9.71
C SER A 130 -22.29 -1.61 -8.79
N ARG A 131 -23.25 -2.40 -9.30
CA ARG A 131 -24.36 -2.96 -8.51
C ARG A 131 -23.86 -3.98 -7.48
N ALA A 132 -23.00 -4.91 -7.88
CA ALA A 132 -22.39 -5.90 -6.97
C ALA A 132 -21.59 -5.20 -5.84
N VAL A 133 -20.69 -4.28 -6.20
CA VAL A 133 -19.89 -3.49 -5.24
C VAL A 133 -20.77 -2.72 -4.24
N LYS A 134 -21.84 -2.06 -4.71
CA LYS A 134 -22.76 -1.31 -3.83
C LYS A 134 -23.52 -2.23 -2.89
N LYS A 135 -24.00 -3.39 -3.36
CA LYS A 135 -24.73 -4.36 -2.56
C LYS A 135 -23.85 -4.93 -1.43
N SER A 136 -22.63 -5.36 -1.75
CA SER A 136 -21.67 -5.86 -0.76
C SER A 136 -21.27 -4.77 0.25
N ALA A 137 -21.08 -3.52 -0.20
CA ALA A 137 -20.80 -2.39 0.70
C ALA A 137 -21.93 -2.13 1.71
N SER A 138 -23.19 -2.17 1.27
CA SER A 138 -24.35 -2.02 2.15
C SER A 138 -24.47 -3.15 3.17
N ASN A 139 -24.16 -4.39 2.79
CA ASN A 139 -24.19 -5.54 3.70
C ASN A 139 -23.14 -5.42 4.82
N MET A 140 -21.92 -5.00 4.48
CA MET A 140 -20.84 -4.85 5.47
C MET A 140 -21.07 -3.70 6.44
N TYR A 141 -21.77 -2.65 5.99
CA TYR A 141 -21.87 -1.37 6.68
C TYR A 141 -23.33 -0.86 6.73
N PRO A 142 -24.25 -1.60 7.37
CA PRO A 142 -25.71 -1.36 7.27
C PRO A 142 -26.17 -0.03 7.88
N GLU A 143 -25.55 0.41 8.98
CA GLU A 143 -25.77 1.75 9.57
C GLU A 143 -24.90 2.85 8.92
N GLY A 144 -24.05 2.44 7.95
CA GLY A 144 -23.06 3.25 7.27
C GLY A 144 -21.80 3.55 8.10
N THR A 145 -20.62 3.15 7.59
CA THR A 145 -19.31 3.53 8.15
C THR A 145 -18.38 4.24 7.14
N GLN A 146 -17.73 5.34 7.58
CA GLN A 146 -16.69 6.17 6.89
C GLN A 146 -16.91 6.60 5.41
N GLY A 147 -17.07 7.94 5.18
CA GLY A 147 -17.44 8.62 3.90
C GLY A 147 -18.96 8.55 3.63
N GLU A 148 -19.65 9.29 2.73
CA GLU A 148 -21.15 9.26 2.64
C GLU A 148 -21.79 8.91 1.26
N LYS A 149 -21.94 7.61 0.93
CA LYS A 149 -22.52 7.00 -0.32
C LYS A 149 -21.66 6.74 -1.59
N GLU A 150 -20.34 6.54 -1.61
CA GLU A 150 -19.30 7.20 -0.83
C GLU A 150 -19.05 6.71 0.61
N LYS A 151 -19.76 5.67 1.10
CA LYS A 151 -19.50 4.92 2.36
C LYS A 151 -18.73 3.63 2.02
N GLY A 152 -17.71 3.29 2.80
CA GLY A 152 -16.93 2.07 2.63
C GLY A 152 -15.69 2.25 1.73
N THR A 153 -14.64 1.49 2.03
CA THR A 153 -13.27 1.74 1.57
C THR A 153 -13.08 1.64 0.04
N PHE A 154 -14.03 1.03 -0.67
CA PHE A 154 -14.05 0.91 -2.14
C PHE A 154 -14.67 2.10 -2.89
N SER A 155 -15.21 3.11 -2.20
CA SER A 155 -15.82 4.26 -2.88
C SER A 155 -14.81 5.25 -3.49
N TYR A 156 -13.52 5.08 -3.22
CA TYR A 156 -12.47 5.89 -3.82
C TYR A 156 -12.21 5.44 -5.27
N GLN A 157 -12.52 6.28 -6.26
CA GLN A 157 -12.30 5.98 -7.70
C GLN A 157 -13.09 4.76 -8.22
N SER A 158 -14.28 4.48 -7.69
CA SER A 158 -15.11 3.32 -8.05
C SER A 158 -15.38 3.23 -9.56
N ASP A 159 -15.60 4.37 -10.23
CA ASP A 159 -15.74 4.52 -11.67
C ASP A 159 -14.54 3.96 -12.47
N GLN A 160 -13.34 4.06 -11.89
CA GLN A 160 -12.12 3.51 -12.46
C GLN A 160 -11.88 2.06 -12.04
N HIS A 161 -12.34 1.64 -10.86
CA HIS A 161 -12.28 0.25 -10.44
C HIS A 161 -13.14 -0.63 -11.36
N GLU A 162 -14.42 -0.28 -11.56
CA GLU A 162 -15.36 -0.99 -12.43
C GLU A 162 -14.80 -1.19 -13.86
N ARG A 163 -14.36 -0.08 -14.48
CA ARG A 163 -13.79 -0.08 -15.84
C ARG A 163 -12.45 -0.81 -15.93
N PHE A 164 -11.64 -0.83 -14.87
CA PHE A 164 -10.37 -1.57 -14.85
C PHE A 164 -10.62 -3.06 -14.62
N TRP A 165 -11.65 -3.43 -13.85
CA TRP A 165 -12.09 -4.83 -13.66
C TRP A 165 -12.40 -5.47 -15.02
N ILE A 166 -13.30 -4.85 -15.80
CA ILE A 166 -13.72 -5.33 -17.13
C ILE A 166 -12.56 -5.33 -18.13
N HIS A 167 -11.79 -4.24 -18.19
CA HIS A 167 -10.66 -4.16 -19.11
C HIS A 167 -9.57 -5.19 -18.81
N ASN A 168 -9.23 -5.38 -17.53
CA ASN A 168 -8.18 -6.32 -17.15
C ASN A 168 -8.62 -7.77 -17.32
N ALA A 169 -9.89 -8.10 -17.06
CA ALA A 169 -10.48 -9.39 -17.40
C ALA A 169 -10.38 -9.68 -18.90
N LYS A 170 -10.75 -8.70 -19.74
CA LYS A 170 -10.63 -8.81 -21.20
C LYS A 170 -9.19 -9.08 -21.66
N MET A 171 -8.21 -8.32 -21.15
CA MET A 171 -6.79 -8.55 -21.46
C MET A 171 -6.30 -9.90 -20.93
N LEU A 172 -6.80 -10.38 -19.79
CA LEU A 172 -6.46 -11.69 -19.24
C LEU A 172 -6.97 -12.82 -20.16
N VAL A 173 -8.21 -12.73 -20.66
CA VAL A 173 -8.75 -13.71 -21.61
C VAL A 173 -8.05 -13.65 -22.96
N GLU A 174 -7.97 -12.48 -23.59
CA GLU A 174 -7.51 -12.34 -24.98
C GLU A 174 -6.02 -12.61 -25.17
N HIS A 175 -5.18 -12.40 -24.15
CA HIS A 175 -3.72 -12.51 -24.26
C HIS A 175 -3.09 -13.57 -23.35
N TRP A 176 -3.77 -13.98 -22.28
CA TRP A 176 -3.25 -14.92 -21.29
C TRP A 176 -4.16 -16.14 -21.09
N GLY A 177 -5.11 -16.36 -22.01
CA GLY A 177 -6.01 -17.51 -22.00
C GLY A 177 -6.98 -17.54 -20.82
N GLY A 178 -7.13 -16.43 -20.10
CA GLY A 178 -7.94 -16.33 -18.88
C GLY A 178 -7.17 -16.65 -17.60
N ASP A 179 -5.88 -16.97 -17.65
CA ASP A 179 -5.09 -17.44 -16.49
C ASP A 179 -3.88 -16.54 -16.23
N ILE A 180 -3.81 -15.96 -15.02
CA ILE A 180 -2.73 -15.04 -14.63
C ILE A 180 -1.37 -15.73 -14.54
N ARG A 181 -1.35 -17.05 -14.32
CA ARG A 181 -0.11 -17.87 -14.27
C ARG A 181 0.62 -17.85 -15.60
N ASN A 182 -0.10 -17.71 -16.72
CA ASN A 182 0.49 -17.65 -18.06
C ASN A 182 1.38 -16.41 -18.29
N VAL A 183 1.22 -15.34 -17.50
CA VAL A 183 2.16 -14.19 -17.53
C VAL A 183 3.57 -14.62 -17.16
N PHE A 184 3.69 -15.56 -16.22
CA PHE A 184 4.95 -16.07 -15.67
C PHE A 184 5.44 -17.33 -16.39
N LYS A 185 4.74 -17.80 -17.42
CA LYS A 185 5.15 -18.98 -18.19
C LYS A 185 6.49 -18.70 -18.88
N ASP A 186 7.43 -19.61 -18.67
CA ASP A 186 8.80 -19.60 -19.17
C ASP A 186 9.64 -18.40 -18.66
N GLU A 187 9.23 -17.75 -17.57
CA GLU A 187 9.91 -16.60 -16.96
C GLU A 187 10.53 -16.95 -15.59
N SER A 188 11.65 -16.31 -15.28
CA SER A 188 12.31 -16.42 -13.95
C SER A 188 12.77 -15.08 -13.38
N ASP A 189 12.45 -13.96 -14.04
CA ASP A 189 12.74 -12.60 -13.57
C ASP A 189 11.47 -11.75 -13.45
N PHE A 190 11.40 -10.98 -12.36
CA PHE A 190 10.27 -10.13 -12.02
C PHE A 190 10.04 -8.99 -13.02
N GLU A 191 11.09 -8.35 -13.55
CA GLU A 191 10.92 -7.24 -14.50
C GLU A 191 10.61 -7.74 -15.91
N GLU A 192 11.04 -8.95 -16.29
CA GLU A 192 10.65 -9.59 -17.55
C GLU A 192 9.16 -9.94 -17.53
N ALA A 193 8.68 -10.58 -16.46
CA ALA A 193 7.25 -10.79 -16.22
C ALA A 193 6.44 -9.48 -16.13
N PHE A 194 6.96 -8.44 -15.48
CA PHE A 194 6.27 -7.13 -15.43
C PHE A 194 6.21 -6.45 -16.81
N ALA A 195 7.27 -6.55 -17.61
CA ALA A 195 7.33 -5.92 -18.94
C ALA A 195 6.26 -6.46 -19.90
N ARG A 196 5.87 -7.74 -19.75
CA ARG A 196 4.75 -8.38 -20.46
C ARG A 196 3.38 -7.73 -20.16
N ILE A 197 3.21 -7.06 -19.00
CA ILE A 197 1.91 -6.53 -18.55
C ILE A 197 1.90 -5.01 -18.27
N ASP A 198 3.01 -4.29 -18.47
CA ASP A 198 3.09 -2.84 -18.29
C ASP A 198 2.26 -2.11 -19.35
N HIS A 199 1.05 -1.67 -18.99
CA HIS A 199 0.12 -0.92 -19.86
C HIS A 199 0.70 0.39 -20.43
N LYS A 200 1.83 0.90 -19.91
CA LYS A 200 2.54 2.05 -20.49
C LYS A 200 3.47 1.68 -21.66
N ARG A 201 3.77 0.39 -21.83
CA ARG A 201 4.69 -0.15 -22.85
C ARG A 201 3.98 -1.04 -23.86
N VAL A 202 3.03 -1.86 -23.40
CA VAL A 202 2.30 -2.82 -24.24
C VAL A 202 0.80 -2.51 -24.26
N LYS A 203 0.17 -2.68 -25.43
CA LYS A 203 -1.28 -2.44 -25.62
C LYS A 203 -2.15 -3.39 -24.80
N HIS A 204 -1.65 -4.60 -24.52
CA HIS A 204 -2.33 -5.67 -23.78
C HIS A 204 -2.00 -5.68 -22.27
N GLY A 205 -1.34 -4.64 -21.76
CA GLY A 205 -1.00 -4.55 -20.35
C GLY A 205 -2.20 -4.22 -19.46
N PHE A 206 -2.11 -4.54 -18.17
CA PHE A 206 -3.20 -4.35 -17.21
C PHE A 206 -3.26 -2.90 -16.68
N LYS A 207 -4.44 -2.28 -16.74
CA LYS A 207 -4.68 -0.93 -16.21
C LYS A 207 -4.63 -0.94 -14.68
N GLY A 208 -3.93 0.02 -14.11
CA GLY A 208 -3.73 0.14 -12.65
C GLY A 208 -2.65 -0.77 -12.07
N MET A 209 -2.21 -1.81 -12.80
CA MET A 209 -1.18 -2.75 -12.39
C MET A 209 0.22 -2.12 -12.49
N ARG A 210 0.55 -1.23 -11.54
CA ARG A 210 1.91 -0.69 -11.38
C ARG A 210 2.82 -1.70 -10.69
N ARG A 211 4.14 -1.52 -10.76
CA ARG A 211 5.13 -2.41 -10.11
C ARG A 211 4.78 -2.80 -8.67
N LYS A 212 4.36 -1.85 -7.81
CA LYS A 212 3.90 -2.15 -6.44
C LYS A 212 2.81 -3.24 -6.41
N ILE A 213 1.79 -3.08 -7.26
CA ILE A 213 0.60 -3.95 -7.28
C ILE A 213 0.95 -5.31 -7.87
N PHE A 214 1.78 -5.31 -8.92
CA PHE A 214 2.33 -6.54 -9.48
C PHE A 214 3.21 -7.27 -8.46
N SER A 215 4.10 -6.58 -7.74
CA SER A 215 4.91 -7.15 -6.64
C SER A 215 4.03 -7.87 -5.61
N LEU A 216 2.96 -7.19 -5.17
CA LEU A 216 2.01 -7.72 -4.19
C LEU A 216 1.28 -8.97 -4.71
N MET A 217 0.75 -8.92 -5.94
CA MET A 217 0.09 -10.05 -6.57
C MET A 217 1.04 -11.24 -6.76
N THR A 218 2.24 -11.00 -7.29
CA THR A 218 3.25 -12.03 -7.53
C THR A 218 3.71 -12.67 -6.21
N THR A 219 3.87 -11.90 -5.12
CA THR A 219 4.14 -12.47 -3.79
C THR A 219 3.10 -13.51 -3.40
N TRP A 220 1.80 -13.20 -3.54
CA TRP A 220 0.73 -14.17 -3.24
C TRP A 220 0.72 -15.37 -4.19
N LEU A 221 0.94 -15.15 -5.49
CA LEU A 221 0.97 -16.26 -6.47
C LEU A 221 2.10 -17.26 -6.17
N VAL A 222 3.28 -16.81 -5.72
CA VAL A 222 4.36 -17.73 -5.31
C VAL A 222 4.06 -18.33 -3.93
N GLU A 223 3.63 -17.52 -2.96
CA GLU A 223 3.30 -17.96 -1.58
C GLU A 223 2.26 -19.10 -1.55
N PHE A 224 1.29 -19.07 -2.47
CA PHE A 224 0.27 -20.11 -2.64
C PHE A 224 0.63 -21.19 -3.69
N GLY A 225 1.88 -21.24 -4.16
CA GLY A 225 2.38 -22.27 -5.08
C GLY A 225 1.76 -22.25 -6.48
N LEU A 226 1.14 -21.14 -6.90
CA LEU A 226 0.49 -21.00 -8.20
C LEU A 226 1.46 -20.73 -9.35
N ILE A 227 2.64 -20.19 -9.05
CA ILE A 227 3.75 -19.98 -9.99
C ILE A 227 5.08 -20.37 -9.31
N PRO A 228 6.14 -20.68 -10.09
CA PRO A 228 7.46 -21.02 -9.53
C PRO A 228 8.05 -19.90 -8.67
N GLU A 229 8.92 -20.27 -7.73
CA GLU A 229 9.64 -19.29 -6.92
C GLU A 229 10.77 -18.61 -7.71
N PHE A 230 10.85 -17.28 -7.58
CA PHE A 230 11.95 -16.46 -8.06
C PHE A 230 12.13 -15.22 -7.17
N ASN A 231 13.18 -14.45 -7.43
CA ASN A 231 13.49 -13.24 -6.67
C ASN A 231 12.45 -12.15 -6.93
N LEU A 232 11.83 -11.64 -5.87
CA LEU A 232 10.83 -10.58 -5.88
C LEU A 232 11.37 -9.31 -5.19
N PRO A 233 10.92 -8.12 -5.60
CA PRO A 233 11.11 -6.92 -4.81
C PRO A 233 10.23 -6.94 -3.56
N LEU A 234 10.61 -6.14 -2.55
CA LEU A 234 9.68 -5.78 -1.48
C LEU A 234 8.54 -4.90 -2.00
N ILE A 235 7.35 -5.04 -1.40
CA ILE A 235 6.16 -4.25 -1.75
C ILE A 235 6.29 -2.83 -1.21
N ILE A 236 6.73 -1.89 -2.04
CA ILE A 236 6.99 -0.50 -1.62
C ILE A 236 5.75 0.39 -1.76
N ASP A 237 5.30 0.93 -0.63
CA ASP A 237 4.28 1.97 -0.54
C ASP A 237 4.64 3.06 0.48
N PHE A 238 3.71 3.95 0.83
CA PHE A 238 3.96 4.98 1.85
C PHE A 238 4.46 4.42 3.19
N HIS A 239 3.86 3.34 3.69
CA HIS A 239 4.19 2.78 4.99
C HIS A 239 5.58 2.12 4.96
N ALA A 240 5.91 1.40 3.87
CA ALA A 240 7.26 0.87 3.65
C ALA A 240 8.29 2.01 3.51
N LEU A 241 8.06 2.98 2.63
CA LEU A 241 8.94 4.15 2.43
C LEU A 241 9.16 4.93 3.73
N ARG A 242 8.14 5.03 4.58
CA ARG A 242 8.24 5.65 5.91
C ARG A 242 9.27 4.95 6.76
N LEU A 243 9.21 3.62 6.90
CA LEU A 243 10.23 2.89 7.65
C LEU A 243 11.63 3.08 7.04
N LEU A 244 11.76 2.92 5.71
CA LEU A 244 13.07 3.03 5.08
C LEU A 244 13.69 4.44 5.21
N LEU A 245 12.88 5.50 5.33
CA LEU A 245 13.36 6.86 5.66
C LEU A 245 13.63 7.02 7.16
N MET A 246 12.76 6.53 8.04
CA MET A 246 12.92 6.61 9.51
C MET A 246 14.20 5.96 10.02
N HIS A 247 14.59 4.85 9.40
CA HIS A 247 15.77 4.07 9.75
C HIS A 247 16.98 4.41 8.87
N GLU A 248 16.92 5.53 8.13
CA GLU A 248 17.99 6.03 7.26
C GLU A 248 18.52 5.04 6.20
N ILE A 249 17.70 4.06 5.81
CA ILE A 249 17.98 3.14 4.71
C ILE A 249 17.93 3.89 3.38
N LEU A 250 16.92 4.75 3.20
CA LEU A 250 16.86 5.72 2.09
C LEU A 250 17.55 7.02 2.49
N LYS A 251 18.53 7.43 1.69
CA LYS A 251 19.19 8.74 1.78
C LYS A 251 18.69 9.61 0.64
N VAL A 252 18.03 10.72 0.96
CA VAL A 252 17.41 11.63 -0.02
C VAL A 252 17.79 13.08 0.24
N GLU A 253 17.79 13.90 -0.81
CA GLU A 253 17.91 15.35 -0.69
C GLU A 253 16.56 15.94 -0.26
N PHE A 254 16.45 16.38 0.99
CA PHE A 254 15.28 17.10 1.48
C PHE A 254 15.32 18.57 1.06
N ARG A 255 14.16 19.14 0.76
CA ARG A 255 13.96 20.59 0.56
C ARG A 255 12.76 21.04 1.38
N PRO A 256 12.67 22.32 1.80
CA PRO A 256 11.47 22.83 2.45
C PRO A 256 10.23 22.49 1.63
N LEU A 257 9.15 22.07 2.31
CA LEU A 257 7.90 21.72 1.66
C LEU A 257 7.39 22.86 0.76
N GLY A 258 7.50 24.12 1.23
CA GLY A 258 7.08 25.30 0.48
C GLY A 258 5.57 25.37 0.22
N GLU A 259 5.14 26.35 -0.56
CA GLU A 259 3.70 26.63 -0.79
C GLU A 259 2.98 25.57 -1.64
N GLY A 260 3.75 24.75 -2.37
CA GLY A 260 3.26 23.86 -3.42
C GLY A 260 3.09 24.58 -4.76
N ASN A 261 2.73 23.84 -5.82
CA ASN A 261 2.40 24.41 -7.11
C ASN A 261 0.89 24.31 -7.37
N PRO A 262 0.10 25.41 -7.31
CA PRO A 262 -1.35 25.38 -7.51
C PRO A 262 -1.82 24.82 -8.86
N LYS A 263 -0.96 24.79 -9.89
CA LYS A 263 -1.27 24.20 -11.21
C LYS A 263 -1.06 22.68 -11.26
N ARG A 264 -0.41 22.09 -10.26
CA ARG A 264 -0.11 20.64 -10.17
C ARG A 264 -0.75 19.96 -8.97
N GLU A 265 -1.03 20.73 -7.92
CA GLU A 265 -1.51 20.25 -6.65
C GLU A 265 -2.92 20.77 -6.44
N LYS A 266 -3.88 19.87 -6.18
CA LYS A 266 -5.30 20.21 -6.08
C LYS A 266 -5.63 21.20 -4.95
N ARG A 267 -4.70 21.43 -4.02
CA ARG A 267 -4.91 22.10 -2.74
C ARG A 267 -3.62 22.80 -2.30
N ARG A 268 -3.68 24.08 -1.91
CA ARG A 268 -2.54 24.84 -1.35
C ARG A 268 -2.06 24.26 -0.01
N ARG A 269 -0.81 24.51 0.35
CA ARG A 269 -0.18 24.04 1.60
C ARG A 269 -0.28 25.09 2.72
N PRO A 270 -0.82 24.75 3.90
CA PRO A 270 -0.83 25.65 5.06
C PRO A 270 0.56 26.14 5.46
N GLU A 271 0.65 27.38 5.91
CA GLU A 271 1.93 28.06 6.20
C GLU A 271 2.72 27.37 7.32
N SER A 272 2.00 26.96 8.36
CA SER A 272 2.38 26.11 9.49
C SER A 272 3.23 24.88 9.15
N ILE A 273 3.19 24.38 7.90
CA ILE A 273 3.96 23.20 7.49
C ILE A 273 4.97 23.44 6.36
N ARG A 274 5.02 24.65 5.77
CA ARG A 274 5.87 24.94 4.59
C ARG A 274 7.37 24.82 4.87
N HIS A 275 7.78 25.04 6.12
CA HIS A 275 9.18 25.03 6.53
C HIS A 275 9.77 23.61 6.67
N TYR A 276 8.94 22.58 6.90
CA TYR A 276 9.46 21.24 7.15
C TYR A 276 10.22 20.65 5.95
N PRO A 277 11.32 19.92 6.18
CA PRO A 277 12.04 19.21 5.14
C PRO A 277 11.15 18.11 4.51
N ALA A 278 11.07 18.08 3.19
CA ALA A 278 10.20 17.17 2.44
C ALA A 278 10.88 16.60 1.18
N VAL A 279 10.45 15.40 0.80
CA VAL A 279 10.81 14.74 -0.47
C VAL A 279 9.55 14.48 -1.31
N ALA A 280 9.68 14.60 -2.64
CA ALA A 280 8.59 14.33 -3.56
C ALA A 280 8.53 12.83 -3.90
N ILE A 281 7.42 12.17 -3.55
CA ILE A 281 7.20 10.79 -3.96
C ILE A 281 6.41 10.79 -5.26
N ASN A 282 6.99 10.17 -6.28
CA ASN A 282 6.37 9.91 -7.57
C ASN A 282 6.66 8.46 -7.97
N GLU A 283 6.04 7.99 -9.05
CA GLU A 283 6.16 6.60 -9.49
C GLU A 283 7.62 6.20 -9.78
N SER A 284 8.43 7.09 -10.37
CA SER A 284 9.85 6.82 -10.62
C SER A 284 10.68 6.76 -9.33
N PHE A 285 10.26 7.43 -8.24
CA PHE A 285 10.87 7.27 -6.91
C PHE A 285 10.57 5.87 -6.37
N VAL A 286 9.30 5.46 -6.38
CA VAL A 286 8.86 4.14 -5.89
C VAL A 286 9.52 3.02 -6.68
N ASP A 287 9.53 3.10 -8.01
CA ASP A 287 10.15 2.13 -8.90
C ASP A 287 11.66 1.98 -8.64
N GLN A 288 12.39 3.07 -8.33
CA GLN A 288 13.81 2.98 -7.96
C GLN A 288 14.03 2.19 -6.66
N VAL A 289 13.15 2.32 -5.67
CA VAL A 289 13.24 1.57 -4.41
C VAL A 289 12.85 0.10 -4.63
N ILE A 290 11.80 -0.19 -5.40
CA ILE A 290 11.41 -1.56 -5.80
C ILE A 290 12.57 -2.27 -6.51
N LEU A 291 13.15 -1.63 -7.53
CA LEU A 291 14.27 -2.19 -8.29
C LEU A 291 15.54 -2.36 -7.45
N TRP A 292 15.75 -1.50 -6.44
CA TRP A 292 16.84 -1.69 -5.49
C TRP A 292 16.57 -2.86 -4.55
N THR A 293 15.36 -3.02 -3.99
CA THR A 293 15.06 -4.15 -3.09
C THR A 293 15.17 -5.50 -3.79
N LEU A 294 14.73 -5.62 -5.05
CA LEU A 294 14.96 -6.82 -5.87
C LEU A 294 16.45 -7.15 -6.00
N LYS A 295 17.29 -6.16 -6.33
CA LYS A 295 18.75 -6.33 -6.44
C LYS A 295 19.47 -6.50 -5.10
N PHE A 296 18.84 -6.09 -4.02
CA PHE A 296 19.35 -6.26 -2.66
C PHE A 296 19.09 -7.71 -2.20
N LEU A 297 17.84 -8.18 -2.26
CA LEU A 297 17.47 -9.55 -1.91
C LEU A 297 18.21 -10.59 -2.77
N LYS A 298 18.36 -10.36 -4.08
CA LYS A 298 19.15 -11.23 -4.97
C LYS A 298 20.65 -11.33 -4.60
N ARG A 299 21.19 -10.37 -3.82
CA ARG A 299 22.55 -10.42 -3.27
C ARG A 299 22.62 -10.96 -1.84
N HIS A 300 21.47 -11.11 -1.18
CA HIS A 300 21.29 -11.53 0.20
C HIS A 300 20.29 -12.69 0.27
N PRO A 301 20.60 -13.86 -0.34
CA PRO A 301 19.69 -15.02 -0.37
C PRO A 301 19.39 -15.60 1.02
N GLU A 302 20.15 -15.22 2.05
CA GLU A 302 19.83 -15.48 3.46
C GLU A 302 18.55 -14.76 3.94
N LEU A 303 18.06 -13.76 3.21
CA LEU A 303 16.85 -13.02 3.54
C LEU A 303 15.64 -13.57 2.76
N SER A 304 14.76 -14.27 3.48
CA SER A 304 13.43 -14.64 2.97
C SER A 304 12.63 -13.40 2.58
N GLN A 305 12.31 -13.26 1.29
CA GLN A 305 11.54 -12.14 0.76
C GLN A 305 10.14 -12.03 1.39
N TYR A 306 9.51 -13.16 1.74
CA TYR A 306 8.22 -13.22 2.41
C TYR A 306 8.32 -12.74 3.85
N ASP A 307 9.31 -13.21 4.59
CA ASP A 307 9.46 -12.86 6.01
C ASP A 307 9.76 -11.37 6.17
N VAL A 308 10.64 -10.84 5.32
CA VAL A 308 10.94 -9.39 5.28
C VAL A 308 9.70 -8.59 4.85
N ALA A 309 8.95 -9.05 3.84
CA ALA A 309 7.76 -8.36 3.37
C ALA A 309 6.65 -8.31 4.44
N HIS A 310 6.34 -9.42 5.12
CA HIS A 310 5.33 -9.46 6.18
C HIS A 310 5.78 -8.74 7.44
N GLY A 311 7.03 -8.96 7.89
CA GLY A 311 7.62 -8.26 9.02
C GLY A 311 7.58 -6.74 8.85
N MET A 312 7.96 -6.23 7.67
CA MET A 312 7.87 -4.82 7.31
C MET A 312 6.42 -4.32 7.17
N TRP A 313 5.54 -5.10 6.53
CA TRP A 313 4.14 -4.71 6.33
C TRP A 313 3.43 -4.50 7.66
N PHE A 314 3.41 -5.50 8.55
CA PHE A 314 2.73 -5.40 9.85
C PHE A 314 3.29 -4.27 10.71
N LEU A 315 4.61 -4.13 10.82
CA LEU A 315 5.23 -3.06 11.62
C LEU A 315 4.91 -1.66 11.07
N SER A 316 5.03 -1.48 9.75
CA SER A 316 4.80 -0.19 9.10
C SER A 316 3.34 0.25 9.18
N ARG A 317 2.40 -0.70 9.21
CA ARG A 317 0.95 -0.50 9.13
C ARG A 317 0.26 -0.44 10.49
N VAL A 318 0.73 -1.20 11.47
CA VAL A 318 0.14 -1.27 12.82
C VAL A 318 0.91 -0.37 13.78
N LEU A 319 2.11 -0.78 14.21
CA LEU A 319 2.87 -0.06 15.25
C LEU A 319 3.26 1.36 14.80
N CYS A 320 3.91 1.48 13.64
CA CYS A 320 4.40 2.76 13.14
C CYS A 320 3.26 3.74 12.75
N ALA A 321 2.06 3.23 12.44
CA ALA A 321 0.89 4.07 12.20
C ALA A 321 0.25 4.60 13.50
N ALA A 322 0.29 3.81 14.58
CA ALA A 322 -0.26 4.19 15.88
C ALA A 322 0.59 5.22 16.63
N TYR A 323 1.91 5.29 16.36
CA TYR A 323 2.84 6.22 17.01
C TYR A 323 2.37 7.68 16.91
N PHE A 324 2.25 8.35 18.07
CA PHE A 324 1.65 9.69 18.16
C PHE A 324 2.38 10.72 17.28
N GLY A 325 3.72 10.70 17.27
CA GLY A 325 4.52 11.61 16.46
C GLY A 325 4.40 11.44 14.94
N ASN A 326 3.68 10.42 14.45
CA ASN A 326 3.31 10.26 13.03
C ASN A 326 1.88 10.76 12.72
N ARG A 327 1.19 11.40 13.67
CA ARG A 327 -0.11 12.02 13.41
C ARG A 327 0.02 13.34 12.66
N SER A 328 -1.01 13.62 11.87
CA SER A 328 -1.27 14.89 11.18
C SER A 328 -2.66 15.36 11.62
N TYR A 329 -2.79 16.64 11.96
CA TYR A 329 -4.08 17.25 12.27
C TYR A 329 -4.66 17.87 11.00
N GLU A 330 -5.97 17.71 10.79
CA GLU A 330 -6.67 18.13 9.58
C GLU A 330 -7.56 19.36 9.85
N GLN A 331 -7.61 20.29 8.89
CA GLN A 331 -8.50 21.46 8.93
C GLN A 331 -9.97 21.03 9.05
N LYS A 332 -10.68 21.55 10.05
CA LYS A 332 -12.13 21.36 10.20
C LYS A 332 -12.91 22.25 9.22
N ASN A 333 -13.07 21.79 7.97
CA ASN A 333 -13.99 22.42 7.01
C ASN A 333 -15.30 21.62 6.96
N GLY A 334 -16.43 22.29 7.18
CA GLY A 334 -17.74 21.67 7.46
C GLY A 334 -18.20 20.58 6.48
N ASP A 335 -17.87 20.73 5.20
CA ASP A 335 -18.39 19.87 4.11
C ASP A 335 -17.34 18.99 3.42
N LEU A 336 -16.07 19.00 3.86
CA LEU A 336 -15.01 18.23 3.19
C LEU A 336 -14.73 16.90 3.90
N ARG A 337 -14.97 15.79 3.18
CA ARG A 337 -14.80 14.37 3.63
C ARG A 337 -13.47 14.04 4.32
N ARG A 338 -12.42 14.83 4.03
CA ARG A 338 -11.11 14.78 4.66
C ARG A 338 -10.51 16.17 4.62
N GLY A 339 -10.15 16.70 5.79
CA GLY A 339 -9.52 18.01 5.89
C GLY A 339 -8.10 17.97 5.33
N LEU A 340 -7.58 19.12 4.94
CA LEU A 340 -6.16 19.24 4.61
C LEU A 340 -5.32 19.12 5.86
N THR A 341 -4.14 18.52 5.76
CA THR A 341 -3.13 18.57 6.83
C THR A 341 -2.81 20.02 7.20
N GLU A 342 -3.27 20.44 8.37
CA GLU A 342 -3.11 21.79 8.91
C GLU A 342 -1.80 21.94 9.67
N ARG A 343 -1.51 20.98 10.55
CA ARG A 343 -0.29 20.94 11.36
C ARG A 343 0.14 19.51 11.66
N LEU A 344 1.40 19.36 12.02
CA LEU A 344 2.01 18.11 12.46
C LEU A 344 2.17 18.14 13.99
N VAL A 345 2.46 16.99 14.59
CA VAL A 345 2.86 16.94 16.00
C VAL A 345 4.30 17.48 16.12
N THR A 346 4.53 18.49 16.97
CA THR A 346 5.86 19.11 17.14
C THR A 346 6.72 18.35 18.14
N ASP A 347 8.04 18.61 18.17
CA ASP A 347 8.92 17.96 19.16
C ASP A 347 8.57 18.44 20.59
N GLU A 348 8.10 19.68 20.77
CA GLU A 348 7.63 20.22 22.05
C GLU A 348 6.31 19.60 22.54
N GLU A 349 5.46 19.10 21.62
CA GLU A 349 4.29 18.28 21.98
C GLU A 349 4.67 16.85 22.41
N LEU A 350 5.79 16.31 21.94
CA LEU A 350 6.27 14.97 22.32
C LEU A 350 7.09 14.97 23.61
N LEU A 351 7.83 16.05 23.89
CA LEU A 351 8.65 16.16 25.10
C LEU A 351 7.84 16.48 26.38
N ARG A 352 6.59 16.92 26.26
CA ARG A 352 5.71 17.25 27.40
C ARG A 352 4.82 16.04 27.76
N PRO A 353 4.92 15.47 28.97
CA PRO A 353 4.12 14.30 29.38
C PRO A 353 2.60 14.46 29.21
N GLY A 354 2.07 15.66 29.46
CA GLY A 354 0.62 15.93 29.42
C GLY A 354 0.03 16.22 28.04
N SER A 355 0.82 16.27 26.95
CA SER A 355 0.30 16.50 25.59
C SER A 355 0.13 15.23 24.73
N TRP A 356 0.51 14.06 25.27
CA TRP A 356 0.14 12.78 24.68
C TRP A 356 -1.34 12.49 24.98
N PRO A 357 -2.08 11.77 24.11
CA PRO A 357 -3.47 11.42 24.38
C PRO A 357 -3.61 10.61 25.68
N VAL A 358 -4.65 10.88 26.48
CA VAL A 358 -4.87 10.21 27.79
C VAL A 358 -4.84 8.67 27.72
N ASN A 359 -5.41 8.11 26.66
CA ASN A 359 -5.44 6.66 26.41
C ASN A 359 -4.33 6.20 25.45
N TYR A 360 -3.23 6.94 25.33
CA TYR A 360 -2.11 6.54 24.50
C TYR A 360 -1.38 5.34 25.11
N ARG A 361 -1.07 4.38 24.26
CA ARG A 361 -0.20 3.25 24.57
C ARG A 361 0.92 3.28 23.56
N ASP A 362 2.14 3.46 24.03
CA ASP A 362 3.30 3.62 23.14
C ASP A 362 3.55 2.32 22.36
N PRO A 363 3.30 2.29 21.02
CA PRO A 363 3.45 1.07 20.24
C PRO A 363 4.93 0.76 19.96
N CYS A 364 5.83 1.73 20.15
CA CYS A 364 7.24 1.55 19.84
C CYS A 364 7.94 0.62 20.85
N ILE A 365 7.39 0.41 22.06
CA ILE A 365 7.90 -0.59 23.02
C ILE A 365 7.85 -2.03 22.48
N PHE A 366 6.97 -2.30 21.50
CA PHE A 366 6.83 -3.60 20.84
C PHE A 366 7.62 -3.69 19.51
N CYS A 367 8.36 -2.65 19.15
CA CYS A 367 9.03 -2.52 17.86
C CYS A 367 10.46 -3.10 17.93
N PRO A 368 10.78 -4.19 17.20
CA PRO A 368 12.08 -4.87 17.30
C PRO A 368 13.27 -4.04 16.81
N ILE A 369 13.01 -2.97 16.07
CA ILE A 369 13.98 -2.13 15.38
C ILE A 369 14.01 -0.70 15.93
N GLU A 370 13.30 -0.39 17.02
CA GLU A 370 13.15 0.97 17.55
C GLU A 370 14.50 1.70 17.73
N TYR A 371 15.53 1.00 18.19
CA TYR A 371 16.89 1.51 18.39
C TYR A 371 17.49 2.24 17.17
N SER A 372 17.02 1.90 15.96
CA SER A 372 17.46 2.48 14.69
C SER A 372 16.50 3.53 14.12
N CYS A 373 15.31 3.73 14.71
CA CYS A 373 14.35 4.76 14.30
C CYS A 373 14.86 6.16 14.69
N LYS A 374 15.08 7.05 13.72
CA LYS A 374 15.66 8.38 13.94
C LYS A 374 14.67 9.53 13.80
N ASP A 375 13.67 9.38 12.93
CA ASP A 375 12.86 10.48 12.41
C ASP A 375 11.35 10.18 12.43
N ARG A 376 10.53 11.21 12.20
CA ARG A 376 9.06 11.11 12.13
C ARG A 376 8.54 11.53 10.76
N TYR A 377 7.63 10.72 10.20
CA TYR A 377 7.04 10.96 8.88
C TYR A 377 5.52 10.74 8.95
N PRO A 378 4.75 11.81 9.24
CA PRO A 378 3.30 11.73 9.32
C PRO A 378 2.67 11.53 7.94
N GLN A 379 1.49 10.90 7.94
CA GLN A 379 0.85 10.40 6.73
C GLN A 379 0.08 11.45 5.91
N GLY A 380 -0.46 12.48 6.57
CA GLY A 380 -1.28 13.51 5.93
C GLY A 380 -0.63 14.14 4.70
N PRO A 381 0.61 14.69 4.78
CA PRO A 381 1.27 15.32 3.64
C PRO A 381 1.52 14.40 2.43
N TYR A 382 1.62 13.08 2.65
CA TYR A 382 1.73 12.12 1.56
C TYR A 382 0.39 11.96 0.83
N PHE A 383 -0.71 11.81 1.58
CA PHE A 383 -2.04 11.65 0.99
C PHE A 383 -2.59 12.94 0.38
N ASP A 384 -2.24 14.11 0.93
CA ASP A 384 -2.65 15.42 0.41
C ASP A 384 -1.85 15.87 -0.83
N TRP A 385 -0.53 15.67 -0.84
CA TRP A 385 0.38 16.27 -1.83
C TRP A 385 1.44 15.34 -2.44
N GLY A 386 1.45 14.05 -2.10
CA GLY A 386 2.51 13.12 -2.51
C GLY A 386 3.89 13.44 -1.91
N ARG A 387 3.92 14.04 -0.71
CA ARG A 387 5.16 14.47 -0.04
C ARG A 387 5.39 13.70 1.24
N MET A 388 6.58 13.14 1.41
CA MET A 388 7.01 12.65 2.72
C MET A 388 7.77 13.76 3.43
N VAL A 389 7.23 14.18 4.57
CA VAL A 389 7.70 15.32 5.35
C VAL A 389 8.35 14.80 6.62
N LYS A 390 9.59 15.21 6.88
CA LYS A 390 10.31 14.93 8.12
C LYS A 390 9.84 15.91 9.19
N ALA A 391 8.99 15.45 10.10
CA ALA A 391 8.33 16.30 11.10
C ALA A 391 9.19 16.61 12.35
N GLY A 392 10.29 15.89 12.55
CA GLY A 392 11.14 15.97 13.73
C GLY A 392 11.90 14.67 13.96
N ARG A 393 12.61 14.58 15.09
CA ARG A 393 13.25 13.32 15.53
C ARG A 393 12.23 12.37 16.13
N HIS A 394 12.50 11.07 16.07
CA HIS A 394 11.75 10.09 16.85
C HIS A 394 11.98 10.35 18.34
N ILE A 395 10.88 10.47 19.10
CA ILE A 395 10.87 10.74 20.54
C ILE A 395 9.99 9.68 21.18
N THR A 396 10.58 8.90 22.09
CA THR A 396 9.87 7.92 22.92
C THR A 396 8.98 8.64 23.93
N ASP A 397 7.85 8.04 24.32
CA ASP A 397 6.97 8.64 25.32
C ASP A 397 7.73 8.91 26.65
N PRO A 398 7.76 10.15 27.17
CA PRO A 398 8.41 10.46 28.44
C PRO A 398 7.89 9.64 29.63
N MET A 399 6.62 9.22 29.58
CA MET A 399 5.99 8.40 30.61
C MET A 399 6.23 6.89 30.43
N ARG A 400 6.95 6.45 29.38
CA ARG A 400 7.14 5.02 29.09
C ARG A 400 7.73 4.24 30.26
N ALA A 401 8.64 4.82 31.03
CA ALA A 401 9.24 4.19 32.20
C ALA A 401 8.23 3.91 33.34
N HIS A 402 7.09 4.60 33.34
CA HIS A 402 6.01 4.46 34.33
C HIS A 402 4.86 3.58 33.83
N TYR A 403 4.86 3.14 32.56
CA TYR A 403 3.87 2.18 32.10
C TYR A 403 4.11 0.82 32.76
N PRO A 404 3.04 0.11 33.17
CA PRO A 404 3.16 -1.29 33.55
C PRO A 404 3.85 -2.06 32.41
N LYS A 405 4.75 -2.98 32.76
CA LYS A 405 5.34 -3.93 31.81
C LYS A 405 4.26 -4.93 31.39
N PHE A 406 3.35 -4.49 30.52
CA PHE A 406 2.30 -5.33 29.96
C PHE A 406 2.95 -6.44 29.13
N GLN A 407 2.90 -7.67 29.66
CA GLN A 407 2.90 -8.85 28.80
C GLN A 407 1.62 -8.81 27.96
N PHE A 408 1.78 -9.15 26.70
CA PHE A 408 0.81 -9.21 25.60
C PHE A 408 -0.67 -9.21 25.99
N ILE A 409 -1.41 -8.20 25.51
CA ILE A 409 -2.84 -8.34 25.25
C ILE A 409 -2.98 -8.96 23.85
N THR A 410 -2.68 -10.25 23.74
CA THR A 410 -2.95 -11.07 22.56
C THR A 410 -4.12 -12.01 22.82
N LYS A 411 -5.31 -11.44 22.65
CA LYS A 411 -6.54 -12.11 22.20
C LYS A 411 -7.57 -11.01 21.89
N ASP A 412 -8.20 -11.13 20.74
CA ASP A 412 -9.44 -10.44 20.39
C ASP A 412 -9.44 -8.89 20.42
N MET A 413 -8.40 -8.25 19.87
CA MET A 413 -8.57 -6.90 19.29
C MET A 413 -9.00 -7.00 17.82
N PRO A 414 -10.29 -6.82 17.48
CA PRO A 414 -10.62 -6.28 16.16
C PRO A 414 -9.97 -4.90 16.07
N MET A 415 -9.22 -4.65 14.99
CA MET A 415 -8.57 -3.36 14.72
C MET A 415 -9.57 -2.29 14.25
N SER A 416 -10.74 -2.21 14.89
CA SER A 416 -11.51 -0.97 14.96
C SER A 416 -10.78 -0.03 15.92
N PHE A 417 -9.82 0.73 15.41
CA PHE A 417 -9.49 2.01 16.02
C PHE A 417 -10.81 2.76 16.27
N PRO A 418 -11.02 3.38 17.43
CA PRO A 418 -12.23 4.16 17.67
C PRO A 418 -12.25 5.39 16.75
N GLY A 419 -12.83 5.22 15.57
CA GLY A 419 -13.45 6.31 14.86
C GLY A 419 -14.47 6.91 15.81
N ARG A 420 -14.37 8.24 16.03
CA ARG A 420 -15.21 8.98 16.98
C ARG A 420 -16.67 8.53 16.89
N THR A 421 -17.15 7.85 17.92
CA THR A 421 -18.59 7.73 18.16
C THR A 421 -19.12 9.14 18.35
N ARG A 422 -20.12 9.49 17.55
CA ARG A 422 -20.58 10.88 17.35
C ARG A 422 -21.49 11.34 18.50
N ARG A 423 -20.96 11.38 19.73
CA ARG A 423 -21.63 11.86 20.95
C ARG A 423 -20.65 12.57 21.89
N ASP A 424 -20.10 13.70 21.44
CA ASP A 424 -19.51 14.73 22.31
C ASP A 424 -20.04 16.10 21.89
N SER A 425 -21.35 16.25 22.08
CA SER A 425 -22.07 17.51 22.00
C SER A 425 -23.25 17.45 22.96
N LEU A 426 -23.00 17.84 24.23
CA LEU A 426 -23.93 18.51 25.15
C LEU A 426 -23.28 18.66 26.55
N ILE A 427 -22.75 19.85 26.83
CA ILE A 427 -23.05 20.70 28.01
C ILE A 427 -23.21 19.95 29.36
N SER A 428 -22.38 20.15 30.38
CA SER A 428 -22.47 21.32 31.30
C SER A 428 -21.40 21.30 32.41
N ASN A 429 -21.29 22.44 33.10
CA ASN A 429 -20.46 22.63 34.30
C ASN A 429 -20.96 21.85 35.53
N GLY A 430 -20.03 21.44 36.39
CA GLY A 430 -20.20 21.57 37.84
C GLY A 430 -20.23 20.28 38.68
N LYS A 431 -19.48 20.37 39.79
CA LYS A 431 -19.41 19.46 40.96
C LYS A 431 -18.66 18.14 40.73
N GLY A 432 -17.76 17.85 41.67
CA GLY A 432 -16.91 16.66 41.67
C GLY A 432 -17.65 15.42 42.18
N ILE A 433 -17.05 14.26 41.91
CA ILE A 433 -17.46 12.96 42.42
C ILE A 433 -16.20 12.26 42.93
N GLU A 434 -16.31 11.67 44.13
CA GLU A 434 -15.28 10.92 44.84
C GLU A 434 -14.92 9.57 44.15
N PRO A 435 -13.80 8.91 44.50
CA PRO A 435 -13.31 7.76 43.75
C PRO A 435 -14.20 6.52 43.94
N ALA A 436 -14.90 6.12 42.88
CA ALA A 436 -15.66 4.88 42.84
C ALA A 436 -14.74 3.66 42.58
N GLU A 437 -15.05 2.57 43.28
CA GLU A 437 -14.24 1.36 43.38
C GLU A 437 -14.31 0.44 42.14
N ASN A 438 -13.50 -0.62 42.16
CA ASN A 438 -13.42 -1.71 41.18
C ASN A 438 -14.70 -2.00 40.36
N ILE A 439 -14.69 -1.63 39.08
CA ILE A 439 -15.62 -2.16 38.08
C ILE A 439 -14.81 -2.99 37.07
N SER A 440 -14.95 -4.31 37.14
CA SER A 440 -14.47 -5.23 36.11
C SER A 440 -15.40 -5.17 34.89
N LEU A 441 -14.98 -4.45 33.85
CA LEU A 441 -15.68 -4.45 32.56
C LEU A 441 -15.47 -5.79 31.84
N GLN A 442 -16.38 -6.74 32.09
CA GLN A 442 -16.61 -7.86 31.17
C GLN A 442 -17.17 -7.32 29.85
N LEU A 443 -16.55 -7.68 28.72
CA LEU A 443 -17.07 -7.44 27.38
C LEU A 443 -17.66 -8.74 26.84
N THR A 444 -18.98 -8.76 26.66
CA THR A 444 -19.73 -9.94 26.23
C THR A 444 -19.57 -10.18 24.73
N LEU A 445 -19.13 -11.37 24.34
CA LEU A 445 -19.18 -11.84 22.95
C LEU A 445 -20.61 -12.29 22.61
N GLY A 446 -21.27 -11.55 21.71
CA GLY A 446 -22.60 -11.91 21.20
C GLY A 446 -22.52 -12.89 20.03
N PHE A 447 -22.36 -14.18 20.33
CA PHE A 447 -22.74 -15.23 19.37
C PHE A 447 -24.23 -15.53 19.53
N THR A 448 -24.99 -15.48 18.43
CA THR A 448 -26.26 -16.19 18.31
C THR A 448 -26.18 -17.09 17.10
N GLU A 449 -25.84 -18.35 17.34
CA GLU A 449 -26.19 -19.42 16.41
C GLU A 449 -27.72 -19.46 16.26
N LYS A 450 -28.19 -19.75 15.05
CA LYS A 450 -29.52 -20.31 14.86
C LYS A 450 -29.41 -21.54 13.97
N THR A 451 -29.87 -22.64 14.56
CA THR A 451 -30.36 -23.87 13.90
C THR A 451 -31.30 -23.57 12.75
#